data_AF-A0A1F8DZG9-F1
#
_entry.id   AF-A0A1F8DZG9-F1
#
_cell.length_a   1.000
_cell.length_b   1.000
_cell.length_c   1.000
_cell.angle_alpha   90.00
_cell.angle_beta   90.00
_cell.angle_gamma   90.00
#
_symmetry.space_group_name_H-M   'P 1'
#
loop_
_entity.id
_entity.type
_entity.pdbx_description
1 polymer ?
#
loop_
_entity_poly.entity_id
_entity_poly.type
_entity_poly.pdbx_seq_one_letter_code
_entity_poly.pdbx_strand_id
1 'polypeptide(L)'
;MSSAPILLFYYYFVKLVYLCNEERLVAFCYTTDIIIYLIFMTTIDNILKKISESLAGVEYAFIGSVNLYIQGFAIAPRDIDILTTPDGIKEIDRLLADYRTKDIYFDETEGRNSFRSFYMIDGVEVEVLGNVNNLYRAVDGLLYKRIIPFKDMGLPCIPLEDELNAYKNMGRTEKAEMIEKFLKQRAL
;
A
#
# COMPACT_ATOMS: atom_id res chain seq x y z
N MET A 1 24.14 -14.68 14.92
CA MET A 1 23.09 -15.18 15.83
C MET A 1 22.25 -13.97 16.18
N SER A 2 20.96 -13.81 15.91
CA SER A 2 19.85 -14.71 15.61
C SER A 2 18.84 -13.93 14.76
N SER A 3 18.48 -14.44 13.58
CA SER A 3 17.37 -13.94 12.76
C SER A 3 16.42 -15.11 12.45
N ALA A 4 15.83 -15.64 13.52
CA ALA A 4 14.88 -16.75 13.45
C ALA A 4 13.55 -16.53 14.24
N PRO A 5 12.77 -15.46 14.03
CA PRO A 5 11.38 -15.46 14.48
C PRO A 5 10.37 -15.82 13.37
N ILE A 6 10.66 -15.49 12.11
CA ILE A 6 9.66 -15.62 11.02
C ILE A 6 9.57 -17.06 10.50
N LEU A 7 10.70 -17.79 10.43
CA LEU A 7 10.67 -19.22 10.08
C LEU A 7 10.04 -20.09 11.16
N LEU A 8 10.05 -19.67 12.44
CA LEU A 8 9.43 -20.45 13.52
C LEU A 8 7.89 -20.43 13.45
N PHE A 9 7.30 -19.33 12.98
CA PHE A 9 5.84 -19.23 12.80
C PHE A 9 5.34 -20.17 11.69
N TYR A 10 6.09 -20.30 10.59
CA TYR A 10 5.75 -21.24 9.52
C TYR A 10 5.98 -22.70 9.94
N TYR A 11 6.98 -22.97 10.80
CA TYR A 11 7.27 -24.31 11.29
C TYR A 11 6.20 -24.86 12.25
N TYR A 12 5.53 -23.99 13.02
CA TYR A 12 4.34 -24.38 13.78
C TYR A 12 3.09 -24.57 12.89
N PHE A 13 3.07 -23.95 11.70
CA PHE A 13 1.92 -23.93 10.79
C PHE A 13 1.72 -25.24 10.01
N VAL A 14 2.74 -26.08 9.86
CA VAL A 14 2.63 -27.37 9.14
C VAL A 14 2.37 -28.56 10.08
N LYS A 15 2.56 -28.40 11.39
CA LYS A 15 2.48 -29.54 12.34
C LYS A 15 1.08 -29.84 12.89
N LEU A 16 0.05 -29.11 12.46
CA LEU A 16 -1.35 -29.33 12.84
C LEU A 16 -2.23 -29.85 11.68
N VAL A 17 -1.61 -30.42 10.64
CA VAL A 17 -2.32 -31.04 9.50
C VAL A 17 -2.26 -32.57 9.50
N TYR A 18 -1.52 -33.22 10.42
CA TYR A 18 -1.27 -34.67 10.34
C TYR A 18 -1.56 -35.48 11.61
N LEU A 19 -2.60 -35.14 12.36
CA LEU A 19 -3.14 -36.02 13.41
C LEU A 19 -4.67 -36.01 13.44
N CYS A 20 -5.30 -36.61 12.43
CA CYS A 20 -6.57 -37.32 12.61
C CYS A 20 -6.69 -38.39 11.51
N ASN A 21 -6.43 -39.63 11.91
CA ASN A 21 -6.79 -40.80 11.13
C ASN A 21 -8.30 -41.01 11.26
N GLU A 22 -8.90 -41.29 10.10
CA GLU A 22 -10.26 -41.77 9.85
C GLU A 22 -11.42 -40.82 10.20
N GLU A 23 -12.20 -40.54 9.15
CA GLU A 23 -13.39 -39.68 9.08
C GLU A 23 -13.14 -38.17 8.87
N ARG A 24 -13.40 -37.75 7.62
CA ARG A 24 -13.23 -36.42 7.06
C ARG A 24 -14.05 -35.36 7.80
N LEU A 25 -13.43 -34.68 8.76
CA LEU A 25 -13.78 -33.32 9.15
C LEU A 25 -12.48 -32.52 9.23
N VAL A 26 -12.14 -31.83 8.14
CA VAL A 26 -11.05 -30.84 8.16
C VAL A 26 -11.59 -29.61 8.89
N ALA A 27 -11.49 -29.61 10.22
CA ALA A 27 -11.75 -28.44 11.03
C ALA A 27 -10.56 -27.47 10.89
N PHE A 28 -10.71 -26.43 10.07
CA PHE A 28 -9.73 -25.34 10.03
C PHE A 28 -9.92 -24.48 11.30
N CYS A 29 -9.08 -24.72 12.31
CA CYS A 29 -9.01 -23.86 13.49
C CYS A 29 -8.08 -22.68 13.17
N TYR A 30 -8.65 -21.54 12.77
CA TYR A 30 -7.90 -20.29 12.67
C TYR A 30 -7.74 -19.68 14.06
N THR A 31 -6.56 -19.14 14.37
CA THR A 31 -6.41 -18.29 15.54
C THR A 31 -7.15 -16.97 15.30
N THR A 32 -7.57 -16.30 16.38
CA THR A 32 -8.20 -14.97 16.32
C THR A 32 -7.35 -13.97 15.53
N ASP A 33 -6.03 -14.06 15.66
CA ASP A 33 -5.08 -13.18 14.97
C ASP A 33 -5.12 -13.35 13.45
N ILE A 34 -5.27 -14.57 12.95
CA ILE A 34 -5.39 -14.85 11.51
C ILE A 34 -6.70 -14.29 10.96
N ILE A 35 -7.80 -14.46 11.70
CA ILE A 35 -9.11 -13.94 11.29
C ILE A 35 -9.06 -12.40 11.24
N ILE A 36 -8.49 -11.76 12.26
CA ILE A 36 -8.33 -10.30 12.30
C ILE A 36 -7.47 -9.82 11.13
N TYR A 37 -6.36 -10.51 10.84
CA TYR A 37 -5.51 -10.18 9.70
C TYR A 37 -6.26 -10.30 8.36
N LEU A 38 -7.01 -11.38 8.14
CA LEU A 38 -7.78 -11.59 6.91
C LEU A 38 -8.87 -10.53 6.73
N ILE A 39 -9.56 -10.17 7.82
CA ILE A 39 -10.55 -9.09 7.82
C ILE A 39 -9.88 -7.77 7.44
N PHE A 40 -8.75 -7.46 8.08
CA PHE A 40 -8.00 -6.22 7.80
C PHE A 40 -7.55 -6.14 6.34
N MET A 41 -6.96 -7.20 5.78
CA MET A 41 -6.56 -7.21 4.37
C MET A 41 -7.76 -7.06 3.44
N THR A 42 -8.88 -7.72 3.75
CA THR A 42 -10.12 -7.57 2.98
C THR A 42 -10.64 -6.13 3.03
N THR A 43 -10.54 -5.45 4.19
CA THR A 43 -10.87 -4.03 4.31
C THR A 43 -9.99 -3.18 3.41
N ILE A 44 -8.67 -3.39 3.38
CA ILE A 44 -7.76 -2.67 2.49
C ILE A 44 -8.17 -2.86 1.02
N ASP A 45 -8.47 -4.09 0.61
CA ASP A 45 -8.89 -4.38 -0.77
C ASP A 45 -10.19 -3.65 -1.17
N ASN A 46 -11.16 -3.60 -0.25
CA ASN A 46 -12.42 -2.89 -0.47
C ASN A 46 -12.21 -1.38 -0.57
N ILE A 47 -11.32 -0.82 0.25
CA ILE A 47 -10.99 0.61 0.19
C ILE A 47 -10.28 0.93 -1.14
N LEU A 48 -9.34 0.10 -1.58
CA LEU A 48 -8.68 0.25 -2.87
C LEU A 48 -9.68 0.25 -4.03
N LYS A 49 -10.66 -0.66 -3.99
CA LYS A 49 -11.76 -0.69 -4.96
C LYS A 49 -12.54 0.60 -4.98
N LYS A 50 -13.03 1.01 -3.82
CA LYS A 50 -13.81 2.24 -3.65
C LYS A 50 -13.06 3.48 -4.12
N ILE A 51 -11.78 3.60 -3.79
CA ILE A 51 -10.93 4.69 -4.27
C ILE A 51 -10.80 4.63 -5.79
N SER A 52 -10.50 3.47 -6.38
CA SER A 52 -10.33 3.35 -7.83
C SER A 52 -11.60 3.70 -8.61
N GLU A 53 -12.77 3.33 -8.10
CA GLU A 53 -14.06 3.66 -8.70
C GLU A 53 -14.39 5.15 -8.54
N SER A 54 -14.12 5.72 -7.36
CA SER A 54 -14.39 7.13 -7.06
C SER A 54 -13.48 8.08 -7.83
N LEU A 55 -12.24 7.68 -8.07
CA LEU A 55 -11.21 8.50 -8.73
C LEU A 55 -11.06 8.17 -10.23
N ALA A 56 -12.07 7.54 -10.83
CA ALA A 56 -12.08 7.27 -12.26
C ALA A 56 -11.95 8.57 -13.07
N GLY A 57 -10.90 8.65 -13.89
CA GLY A 57 -10.58 9.83 -14.70
C GLY A 57 -9.66 10.86 -14.04
N VAL A 58 -9.30 10.66 -12.77
CA VAL A 58 -8.35 11.53 -12.06
C VAL A 58 -6.91 11.08 -12.28
N GLU A 59 -5.98 12.02 -12.43
CA GLU A 59 -4.55 11.73 -12.54
C GLU A 59 -3.93 11.44 -11.17
N TYR A 60 -3.82 10.16 -10.81
CA TYR A 60 -3.21 9.72 -9.56
C TYR A 60 -2.45 8.40 -9.72
N ALA A 61 -1.65 8.06 -8.71
CA ALA A 61 -1.07 6.74 -8.52
C ALA A 61 -0.90 6.41 -7.04
N PHE A 62 -1.06 5.13 -6.68
CA PHE A 62 -0.70 4.62 -5.36
C PHE A 62 0.82 4.63 -5.16
N ILE A 63 1.24 5.03 -3.96
CA ILE A 63 2.64 5.06 -3.53
C ILE A 63 2.81 4.33 -2.18
N GLY A 64 4.01 4.36 -1.61
CA GLY A 64 4.25 3.90 -0.25
C GLY A 64 3.99 2.39 -0.07
N SER A 65 3.54 2.02 1.12
CA SER A 65 3.42 0.61 1.49
C SER A 65 2.32 -0.12 0.71
N VAL A 66 1.23 0.59 0.38
CA VAL A 66 0.13 0.06 -0.42
C VAL A 66 0.55 -0.18 -1.88
N ASN A 67 1.43 0.66 -2.45
CA ASN A 67 2.02 0.41 -3.76
C ASN A 67 2.81 -0.91 -3.81
N LEU A 68 3.58 -1.21 -2.75
CA LEU A 68 4.28 -2.49 -2.64
C LEU A 68 3.31 -3.66 -2.53
N TYR A 69 2.27 -3.52 -1.71
CA TYR A 69 1.24 -4.56 -1.57
C TYR A 69 0.58 -4.89 -2.92
N ILE A 70 0.15 -3.88 -3.65
CA ILE A 70 -0.47 -4.03 -4.98
C ILE A 70 0.48 -4.70 -5.97
N GLN A 71 1.78 -4.37 -5.91
CA GLN A 71 2.79 -4.94 -6.81
C GLN A 71 3.36 -6.30 -6.37
N GLY A 72 2.74 -6.96 -5.38
CA GLY A 72 2.97 -8.37 -5.05
C GLY A 72 3.87 -8.62 -3.84
N PHE A 73 4.16 -7.59 -3.03
CA PHE A 73 4.89 -7.80 -1.78
C PHE A 73 3.93 -8.35 -0.70
N ALA A 74 4.40 -9.33 0.06
CA ALA A 74 3.71 -9.85 1.25
C ALA A 74 3.84 -8.86 2.43
N ILE A 75 3.16 -7.73 2.34
CA ILE A 75 3.14 -6.65 3.33
C ILE A 75 1.69 -6.28 3.64
N ALA A 76 1.42 -5.91 4.90
CA ALA A 76 0.16 -5.30 5.30
C ALA A 76 0.34 -3.77 5.37
N PRO A 77 -0.24 -2.99 4.44
CA PRO A 77 -0.26 -1.54 4.53
C PRO A 77 -0.99 -1.10 5.80
N ARG A 78 -0.56 -0.01 6.43
CA ARG A 78 -1.26 0.58 7.59
C ARG A 78 -2.16 1.75 7.19
N ASP A 79 -1.83 2.34 6.06
CA ASP A 79 -2.37 3.53 5.44
C ASP A 79 -2.41 3.32 3.92
N ILE A 80 -3.10 4.22 3.23
CA ILE A 80 -3.13 4.27 1.77
C ILE A 80 -2.60 5.63 1.34
N ASP A 81 -1.44 5.61 0.69
CA ASP A 81 -0.79 6.82 0.17
C ASP A 81 -1.08 6.98 -1.33
N ILE A 82 -1.46 8.19 -1.73
CA ILE A 82 -1.75 8.55 -3.11
C ILE A 82 -0.89 9.75 -3.53
N LEU A 83 -0.20 9.63 -4.66
CA LEU A 83 0.41 10.76 -5.35
C LEU A 83 -0.56 11.30 -6.40
N THR A 84 -0.68 12.62 -6.48
CA THR A 84 -1.41 13.33 -7.54
C THR A 84 -0.76 14.69 -7.82
N THR A 85 -1.32 15.45 -8.76
CA THR A 85 -0.91 16.82 -9.09
C THR A 85 -1.54 17.84 -8.11
N PRO A 86 -1.07 19.10 -8.10
CA PRO A 86 -1.66 20.16 -7.27
C PRO A 86 -3.13 20.48 -7.60
N ASP A 87 -3.59 20.19 -8.82
CA ASP A 87 -5.01 20.31 -9.18
C ASP A 87 -5.77 19.01 -8.90
N GLY A 88 -5.14 17.86 -9.11
CA GLY A 88 -5.75 16.55 -8.84
C GLY A 88 -6.15 16.39 -7.38
N ILE A 89 -5.38 16.92 -6.42
CA ILE A 89 -5.76 16.87 -5.00
C ILE A 89 -7.09 17.61 -4.73
N LYS A 90 -7.38 18.71 -5.42
CA LYS A 90 -8.65 19.45 -5.25
C LYS A 90 -9.83 18.63 -5.76
N GLU A 91 -9.62 17.89 -6.84
CA GLU A 91 -10.62 16.99 -7.39
C GLU A 91 -10.87 15.79 -6.47
N ILE A 92 -9.80 15.15 -5.99
CA ILE A 92 -9.90 14.05 -5.01
C ILE A 92 -10.60 14.51 -3.73
N ASP A 93 -10.28 15.70 -3.23
CA ASP A 93 -10.89 16.26 -2.02
C ASP A 93 -12.39 16.55 -2.17
N ARG A 94 -12.85 16.85 -3.39
CA ARG A 94 -14.28 16.95 -3.71
C ARG A 94 -14.92 15.56 -3.78
N LEU A 95 -14.25 14.58 -4.40
CA LEU A 95 -14.77 13.22 -4.60
C LEU A 95 -14.83 12.42 -3.29
N LEU A 96 -13.91 12.67 -2.37
CA LEU A 96 -13.80 12.01 -1.07
C LEU A 96 -14.26 12.88 0.10
N ALA A 97 -15.03 13.95 -0.16
CA ALA A 97 -15.41 14.94 0.85
C ALA A 97 -16.08 14.33 2.09
N ASP A 98 -16.90 13.29 1.91
CA ASP A 98 -17.60 12.59 3.00
C ASP A 98 -16.64 11.86 3.97
N TYR A 99 -15.40 11.59 3.55
CA TYR A 99 -14.38 10.92 4.35
C TYR A 99 -13.33 11.88 4.93
N ARG A 100 -13.41 13.17 4.59
CA ARG A 100 -12.38 14.16 4.93
C ARG A 100 -12.19 14.28 6.45
N THR A 101 -10.94 14.24 6.91
CA THR A 101 -10.60 14.44 8.32
C THR A 101 -10.08 15.84 8.63
N LYS A 102 -9.52 16.54 7.63
CA LYS A 102 -9.07 17.93 7.71
C LYS A 102 -8.98 18.56 6.32
N ASP A 103 -9.01 19.89 6.28
CA ASP A 103 -8.87 20.65 5.04
C ASP A 103 -7.48 20.48 4.40
N ILE A 104 -7.42 20.70 3.08
CA ILE A 104 -6.16 20.73 2.34
C ILE A 104 -5.23 21.79 2.94
N TYR A 105 -3.98 21.41 3.21
CA TYR A 105 -2.94 22.35 3.61
C TYR A 105 -1.67 22.11 2.80
N PHE A 106 -0.82 23.13 2.71
CA PHE A 106 0.50 23.02 2.10
C PHE A 106 1.55 22.68 3.16
N ASP A 107 2.41 21.70 2.86
CA ASP A 107 3.49 21.26 3.73
C ASP A 107 4.83 21.42 3.03
N GLU A 108 5.61 22.40 3.50
CA GLU A 108 6.96 22.72 3.02
C GLU A 108 8.07 22.22 3.96
N THR A 109 7.69 21.54 5.05
CA THR A 109 8.66 21.14 6.06
C THR A 109 9.56 20.03 5.53
N GLU A 110 10.85 20.12 5.85
CA GLU A 110 11.86 19.11 5.48
C GLU A 110 11.88 18.79 3.98
N GLY A 111 11.53 19.75 3.13
CA GLY A 111 11.52 19.58 1.68
C GLY A 111 10.35 18.74 1.14
N ARG A 112 9.29 18.54 1.92
CA ARG A 112 8.07 17.82 1.49
C ARG A 112 7.24 18.57 0.44
N ASN A 113 7.38 19.89 0.32
CA ASN A 113 6.72 20.80 -0.62
C ASN A 113 5.54 20.21 -1.43
N SER A 114 4.43 19.96 -0.75
CA SER A 114 3.24 19.34 -1.34
C SER A 114 1.97 19.81 -0.65
N PHE A 115 0.87 19.86 -1.38
CA PHE A 115 -0.45 19.91 -0.78
C PHE A 115 -0.79 18.54 -0.20
N ARG A 116 -1.44 18.52 0.96
CA ARG A 116 -1.79 17.30 1.68
C ARG A 116 -3.26 17.34 2.09
N SER A 117 -3.93 16.21 1.93
CA SER A 117 -5.29 15.99 2.40
C SER A 117 -5.42 14.57 2.94
N PHE A 118 -6.32 14.39 3.89
CA PHE A 118 -6.42 13.17 4.68
C PHE A 118 -7.88 12.77 4.83
N TYR A 119 -8.11 11.46 4.74
CA TYR A 119 -9.43 10.87 4.77
C TYR A 119 -9.42 9.62 5.65
N MET A 120 -10.57 9.28 6.21
CA MET A 120 -10.77 8.06 7.01
C MET A 120 -11.83 7.21 6.32
N ILE A 121 -11.43 6.07 5.77
CA ILE A 121 -12.33 5.13 5.09
C ILE A 121 -12.24 3.79 5.82
N ASP A 122 -13.37 3.34 6.38
CA ASP A 122 -13.47 2.06 7.10
C ASP A 122 -12.38 1.85 8.17
N GLY A 123 -11.96 2.95 8.84
CA GLY A 123 -10.95 2.93 9.90
C GLY A 123 -9.49 2.95 9.42
N VAL A 124 -9.24 3.10 8.11
CA VAL A 124 -7.91 3.24 7.54
C VAL A 124 -7.70 4.67 7.04
N GLU A 125 -6.54 5.24 7.35
CA GLU A 125 -6.15 6.56 6.87
C GLU A 125 -5.76 6.51 5.39
N VAL A 126 -6.27 7.45 4.62
CA VAL A 126 -5.88 7.71 3.23
C VAL A 126 -5.22 9.08 3.18
N GLU A 127 -3.96 9.12 2.76
CA GLU A 127 -3.19 10.33 2.56
C GLU A 127 -3.06 10.63 1.06
N VAL A 128 -3.39 11.85 0.65
CA VAL A 128 -3.22 12.30 -0.74
C VAL A 128 -2.22 13.45 -0.79
N LEU A 129 -1.17 13.27 -1.59
CA LEU A 129 -0.11 14.23 -1.83
C LEU A 129 -0.29 14.87 -3.20
N GLY A 130 -0.77 16.11 -3.22
CA GLY A 130 -0.77 17.00 -4.39
C GLY A 130 0.61 17.60 -4.55
N ASN A 131 1.50 16.86 -5.19
CA ASN A 131 2.93 17.14 -5.16
C ASN A 131 3.30 18.33 -6.05
N VAL A 132 4.11 19.25 -5.52
CA VAL A 132 4.64 20.41 -6.26
C VAL A 132 6.11 20.17 -6.60
N ASN A 133 6.95 20.00 -5.59
CA ASN A 133 8.39 19.76 -5.73
C ASN A 133 8.99 19.11 -4.47
N ASN A 134 8.36 18.03 -4.02
CA ASN A 134 8.86 17.23 -2.90
C ASN A 134 10.24 16.62 -3.22
N LEU A 135 11.21 16.79 -2.32
CA LEU A 135 12.58 16.30 -2.50
C LEU A 135 12.68 14.77 -2.54
N TYR A 136 11.76 14.07 -1.89
CA TYR A 136 11.77 12.62 -1.80
C TYR A 136 11.11 11.96 -3.01
N ARG A 137 10.16 12.64 -3.65
CA ARG A 137 9.40 12.09 -4.77
C ARG A 137 9.04 13.19 -5.76
N ALA A 138 9.35 12.97 -7.04
CA ALA A 138 8.92 13.86 -8.11
C ALA A 138 7.46 13.61 -8.49
N VAL A 139 6.72 14.67 -8.83
CA VAL A 139 5.35 14.55 -9.39
C VAL A 139 5.38 13.87 -10.77
N ASP A 140 6.48 14.05 -11.52
CA ASP A 140 6.72 13.43 -12.83
C ASP A 140 6.72 11.90 -12.80
N GLY A 141 6.85 11.26 -11.62
CA GLY A 141 6.64 9.83 -11.48
C GLY A 141 5.26 9.38 -11.98
N LEU A 142 4.25 10.27 -11.95
CA LEU A 142 2.93 10.01 -12.53
C LEU A 142 2.99 9.72 -14.03
N LEU A 143 3.92 10.32 -14.78
CA LEU A 143 4.11 10.07 -16.22
C LEU A 143 4.50 8.62 -16.52
N TYR A 144 5.12 7.95 -15.55
CA TYR A 144 5.61 6.58 -15.68
C TYR A 144 4.75 5.57 -14.91
N LYS A 145 3.60 6.00 -14.35
CA LYS A 145 2.71 5.11 -13.60
C LYS A 145 2.30 3.91 -14.46
N ARG A 146 2.16 2.76 -13.81
CA ARG A 146 1.74 1.51 -14.45
C ARG A 146 0.37 1.12 -13.90
N ILE A 147 -0.53 0.69 -14.78
CA ILE A 147 -1.77 0.05 -14.35
C ILE A 147 -1.44 -1.40 -14.00
N ILE A 148 -1.51 -1.73 -12.72
CA ILE A 148 -1.20 -3.05 -12.19
C ILE A 148 -2.51 -3.84 -12.07
N PRO A 149 -2.62 -5.01 -12.73
CA PRO A 149 -3.72 -5.93 -12.48
C PRO A 149 -3.68 -6.37 -11.02
N PHE A 150 -4.74 -6.09 -10.28
CA PHE A 150 -4.86 -6.45 -8.87
C PHE A 150 -6.28 -6.94 -8.61
N LYS A 151 -6.43 -8.25 -8.42
CA LYS A 151 -7.73 -8.93 -8.32
C LYS A 151 -8.61 -8.63 -9.55
N ASP A 152 -9.79 -8.07 -9.35
CA ASP A 152 -10.75 -7.64 -10.37
C ASP A 152 -10.55 -6.19 -10.84
N MET A 153 -9.43 -5.55 -10.47
CA MET A 153 -9.17 -4.12 -10.68
C MET A 153 -7.87 -3.87 -11.46
N GLY A 154 -7.78 -2.70 -12.10
CA GLY A 154 -6.54 -2.12 -12.61
C GLY A 154 -6.16 -0.90 -11.79
N LEU A 155 -5.12 -0.99 -10.97
CA LEU A 155 -4.74 0.09 -10.05
C LEU A 155 -3.51 0.85 -10.57
N PRO A 156 -3.56 2.19 -10.66
CA PRO A 156 -2.40 2.98 -11.06
C PRO A 156 -1.38 3.01 -9.92
N CYS A 157 -0.16 2.58 -10.21
CA CYS A 157 0.93 2.48 -9.24
C CYS A 157 2.18 3.17 -9.77
N ILE A 158 2.94 3.82 -8.88
CA ILE A 158 4.29 4.30 -9.22
C ILE A 158 5.22 3.11 -9.44
N PRO A 159 6.12 3.15 -10.45
CA PRO A 159 7.11 2.10 -10.66
C PRO A 159 7.93 1.81 -9.39
N LEU A 160 8.27 0.53 -9.18
CA LEU A 160 9.06 0.12 -8.01
C LEU A 160 10.45 0.79 -8.00
N GLU A 161 10.99 1.14 -9.16
CA GLU A 161 12.25 1.87 -9.29
C GLU A 161 12.16 3.29 -8.68
N ASP A 162 11.05 3.98 -8.92
CA ASP A 162 10.78 5.30 -8.36
C ASP A 162 10.44 5.20 -6.86
N GLU A 163 9.68 4.17 -6.47
CA GLU A 163 9.37 3.89 -5.07
C GLU A 163 10.64 3.58 -4.24
N LEU A 164 11.57 2.82 -4.83
CA LEU A 164 12.88 2.55 -4.26
C LEU A 164 13.68 3.83 -4.02
N ASN A 165 13.73 4.72 -5.02
CA ASN A 165 14.43 6.00 -4.89
C ASN A 165 13.80 6.86 -3.78
N ALA A 166 12.47 6.92 -3.72
CA ALA A 166 11.77 7.64 -2.67
C ALA A 166 12.10 7.08 -1.27
N TYR A 167 12.07 5.75 -1.09
CA TYR A 167 12.45 5.13 0.18
C TYR A 167 13.91 5.39 0.58
N LYS A 168 14.84 5.40 -0.38
CA LYS A 168 16.24 5.78 -0.15
C LYS A 168 16.37 7.23 0.30
N ASN A 169 15.72 8.16 -0.41
CA ASN A 169 15.76 9.58 -0.09
C ASN A 169 15.17 9.88 1.31
N MET A 170 14.16 9.10 1.73
CA MET A 170 13.57 9.18 3.07
C MET A 170 14.38 8.44 4.16
N GLY A 171 15.50 7.79 3.82
CA GLY A 171 16.29 7.00 4.77
C GLY A 171 15.62 5.71 5.26
N ARG A 172 14.56 5.24 4.58
CA ARG A 172 13.81 4.02 4.91
C ARG A 172 14.49 2.78 4.31
N THR A 173 15.69 2.47 4.80
CA THR A 173 16.61 1.48 4.22
C THR A 173 16.03 0.06 4.13
N GLU A 174 15.30 -0.41 5.14
CA GLU A 174 14.70 -1.75 5.13
C GLU A 174 13.76 -1.97 3.94
N LYS A 175 12.87 -0.99 3.67
CA LYS A 175 11.95 -1.05 2.53
C LYS A 175 12.67 -0.95 1.20
N ALA A 176 13.68 -0.09 1.11
CA ALA A 176 14.53 0.01 -0.08
C ALA A 176 15.20 -1.33 -0.40
N GLU A 177 15.82 -1.99 0.59
CA GLU A 177 16.47 -3.29 0.40
C GLU A 177 15.48 -4.40 -0.03
N MET A 178 14.25 -4.39 0.50
CA MET A 178 13.22 -5.32 0.08
C MET A 178 12.89 -5.15 -1.41
N ILE A 179 12.73 -3.91 -1.88
CA ILE A 179 12.43 -3.62 -3.29
C ILE A 179 13.59 -4.01 -4.19
N GLU A 180 14.83 -3.71 -3.79
CA GLU A 180 16.02 -4.10 -4.56
C GLU A 180 16.12 -5.62 -4.75
N LYS A 181 15.85 -6.40 -3.70
CA LYS A 181 15.87 -7.86 -3.78
C LYS A 181 14.78 -8.37 -4.73
N PHE A 182 13.57 -7.83 -4.63
CA PHE A 182 12.45 -8.20 -5.49
C PHE A 182 12.71 -7.88 -6.96
N LEU A 183 13.25 -6.70 -7.26
CA LEU A 183 13.61 -6.30 -8.63
C LEU A 183 14.70 -7.19 -9.23
N LYS A 184 15.72 -7.56 -8.45
CA LYS A 184 16.77 -8.50 -8.90
C LYS A 184 16.22 -9.89 -9.22
N GLN A 185 15.25 -10.38 -8.45
CA GLN A 185 14.62 -11.68 -8.67
C GLN A 185 13.75 -11.71 -9.92
N ARG A 186 13.14 -10.59 -10.32
CA ARG A 186 12.31 -10.47 -11.54
C ARG A 186 13.13 -10.33 -12.83
N ALA A 187 14.39 -9.93 -12.72
CA ALA A 187 15.30 -9.79 -13.86
C ALA A 187 16.01 -11.11 -14.24
N LEU A 188 15.86 -12.14 -13.42
CA LEU A 188 16.33 -13.52 -13.65
C LEU A 188 15.20 -14.35 -14.28
#